data_AF-A0A354EV80-F1
#
_entry.id   AF-A0A354EV80-F1
#
_cell.length_a   1.000
_cell.length_b   1.000
_cell.length_c   1.000
_cell.angle_alpha   90.00
_cell.angle_beta   90.00
_cell.angle_gamma   90.00
#
_symmetry.space_group_name_H-M   'P 1'
#
loop_
_entity.id
_entity.type
_entity.pdbx_description
1 polymer ?
#
loop_
_entity_poly.entity_id
_entity_poly.type
_entity_poly.pdbx_seq_one_letter_code
_entity_poly.pdbx_strand_id
1 'polypeptide(L)'
;MLSAHQPFERFPDVVRAAVREVGATAQVAGGTPAMCDGVTQGRPGMELSLFSRDVIAMSAGVALTHDAFDAGLMLGVCDKIVPGLFMGALAFGHLPVVFAPAGPMPSGIP
;
A
#
# COMPACT_ATOMS: atom_id res chain seq x y z
N MET A 1 3.82 -11.44 -5.45
CA MET A 1 4.38 -10.07 -5.35
C MET A 1 5.91 -10.09 -5.56
N LEU A 2 6.60 -8.95 -5.82
CA LEU A 2 8.07 -8.90 -6.07
C LEU A 2 8.82 -7.98 -5.11
N SER A 3 10.11 -8.26 -4.86
CA SER A 3 11.02 -7.44 -4.03
C SER A 3 10.43 -7.08 -2.65
N ALA A 4 10.60 -5.85 -2.18
CA ALA A 4 10.05 -5.32 -0.94
C ALA A 4 8.52 -5.46 -0.82
N HIS A 5 7.80 -5.70 -1.91
CA HIS A 5 6.33 -5.85 -1.91
C HIS A 5 5.91 -7.29 -1.63
N GLN A 6 6.83 -8.26 -1.75
CA GLN A 6 6.54 -9.68 -1.57
C GLN A 6 5.79 -9.99 -0.26
N PRO A 7 6.16 -9.42 0.90
CA PRO A 7 5.48 -9.72 2.16
C PRO A 7 3.98 -9.41 2.15
N PHE A 8 3.54 -8.41 1.39
CA PHE A 8 2.14 -8.02 1.33
C PHE A 8 1.21 -9.07 0.72
N GLU A 9 1.74 -10.07 0.03
CA GLU A 9 0.94 -11.18 -0.49
C GLU A 9 0.19 -11.94 0.63
N ARG A 10 0.78 -12.03 1.82
CA ARG A 10 0.22 -12.77 2.95
C ARG A 10 -0.49 -11.90 3.98
N PHE A 11 -0.28 -10.58 3.92
CA PHE A 11 -0.80 -9.66 4.92
C PHE A 11 -2.33 -9.60 4.97
N PRO A 12 -3.09 -9.65 3.86
CA PRO A 12 -4.55 -9.66 3.92
C PRO A 12 -5.11 -10.76 4.81
N ASP A 13 -4.54 -11.97 4.76
CA ASP A 13 -4.99 -13.10 5.58
C ASP A 13 -4.65 -12.90 7.07
N VAL A 14 -3.44 -12.41 7.35
CA VAL A 14 -2.99 -12.08 8.72
C VAL A 14 -3.88 -10.98 9.32
N VAL A 15 -4.16 -9.93 8.56
CA VAL A 15 -5.04 -8.82 8.98
C VAL A 15 -6.46 -9.33 9.23
N ARG A 16 -7.01 -10.14 8.32
CA ARG A 16 -8.36 -10.71 8.48
C ARG A 16 -8.45 -11.58 9.73
N ALA A 17 -7.41 -12.35 10.06
CA ALA A 17 -7.37 -13.13 11.30
C ALA A 17 -7.35 -12.20 12.54
N ALA A 18 -6.45 -11.22 12.57
CA ALA A 18 -6.30 -10.31 13.70
C ALA A 18 -7.57 -9.48 13.98
N VAL A 19 -8.23 -8.93 12.96
CA VAL A 19 -9.45 -8.12 13.17
C VAL A 19 -10.64 -8.97 13.64
N ARG A 20 -10.67 -10.26 13.30
CA ARG A 20 -11.73 -11.18 13.77
C ARG A 20 -11.65 -11.42 15.28
N GLU A 21 -10.46 -11.38 15.87
CA GLU A 21 -10.27 -11.54 17.32
C GLU A 21 -10.95 -10.43 18.13
N VAL A 22 -11.19 -9.27 17.51
CA VAL A 22 -11.90 -8.13 18.11
C VAL A 22 -13.32 -7.95 17.56
N GLY A 23 -13.87 -8.97 16.88
CA GLY A 23 -15.24 -8.94 16.35
C GLY A 23 -15.45 -8.06 15.12
N ALA A 24 -14.38 -7.65 14.43
CA ALA A 24 -14.44 -6.82 13.23
C ALA A 24 -14.22 -7.63 11.94
N THR A 25 -14.50 -7.00 10.80
CA THR A 25 -14.26 -7.58 9.47
C THR A 25 -13.34 -6.70 8.65
N ALA A 26 -12.43 -7.31 7.89
CA ALA A 26 -11.60 -6.62 6.90
C ALA A 26 -11.85 -7.17 5.51
N GLN A 27 -11.93 -6.28 4.52
CA GLN A 27 -11.96 -6.58 3.09
C GLN A 27 -10.91 -5.74 2.37
N VAL A 28 -10.48 -6.20 1.21
CA VAL A 28 -9.59 -5.43 0.34
C VAL A 28 -10.43 -4.42 -0.43
N ALA A 29 -10.31 -3.14 -0.07
CA ALA A 29 -11.01 -2.05 -0.75
C ALA A 29 -10.50 -1.82 -2.18
N GLY A 30 -9.23 -2.10 -2.43
CA GLY A 30 -8.61 -1.96 -3.75
C GLY A 30 -7.13 -2.30 -3.75
N GLY A 31 -6.56 -2.38 -4.94
CA GLY A 31 -5.12 -2.51 -5.17
C GLY A 31 -4.63 -1.36 -6.04
N THR A 32 -3.34 -1.06 -5.96
CA THR A 32 -2.71 0.01 -6.74
C THR A 32 -1.53 -0.54 -7.53
N PRO A 33 -1.35 -0.14 -8.81
CA PRO A 33 -0.13 -0.45 -9.52
C PRO A 33 1.04 0.25 -8.84
N ALA A 34 2.09 -0.52 -8.55
CA ALA A 34 3.29 0.00 -7.94
C ALA A 34 4.53 -0.61 -8.59
N MET A 35 5.57 0.22 -8.70
CA MET A 35 6.88 -0.21 -9.21
C MET A 35 7.91 -0.31 -8.08
N CYS A 36 8.96 -1.08 -8.33
CA CYS A 36 10.08 -1.20 -7.43
C CYS A 36 11.28 -0.48 -8.04
N ASP A 37 11.67 0.66 -7.46
CA ASP A 37 12.82 1.45 -7.92
C ASP A 37 14.09 0.58 -8.00
N GLY A 38 14.31 -0.30 -7.02
CA GLY A 38 15.46 -1.22 -7.03
C GLY A 38 15.51 -2.17 -8.24
N VAL A 39 14.36 -2.46 -8.87
CA VAL A 39 14.30 -3.27 -10.10
C VAL A 39 14.42 -2.41 -11.35
N THR A 40 13.83 -1.22 -11.35
CA THR A 40 13.79 -0.33 -12.52
C THR A 40 15.00 0.61 -12.62
N GLN A 41 15.85 0.66 -11.60
CA GLN A 41 17.01 1.54 -11.56
C GLN A 41 17.89 1.36 -12.81
N GLY A 42 18.18 2.47 -13.49
CA GLY A 42 19.00 2.46 -14.72
C GLY A 42 18.30 1.90 -15.96
N ARG A 43 16.98 1.69 -15.92
CA ARG A 43 16.15 1.30 -17.07
C ARG A 43 15.21 2.43 -17.47
N PRO A 44 14.74 2.49 -18.73
CA PRO A 44 13.79 3.53 -19.19
C PRO A 44 12.51 3.62 -18.35
N GLY A 45 12.09 2.53 -17.70
CA GLY A 45 10.93 2.53 -16.81
C GLY A 45 11.09 3.42 -15.57
N MET A 46 12.32 3.80 -15.20
CA MET A 46 12.56 4.68 -14.05
C MET A 46 11.96 6.09 -14.24
N GLU A 47 11.74 6.52 -15.49
CA GLU A 47 11.04 7.78 -15.82
C GLU A 47 9.62 7.82 -15.24
N LEU A 48 9.00 6.65 -15.00
CA LEU A 48 7.67 6.53 -14.41
C LEU A 48 7.67 6.52 -12.88
N SER A 49 8.85 6.46 -12.22
CA SER A 49 8.97 6.31 -10.77
C SER A 49 8.18 7.37 -10.01
N LEU A 50 8.46 8.65 -10.25
CA LEU A 50 7.77 9.71 -9.52
C LEU A 50 6.28 9.81 -9.90
N PHE A 51 5.94 9.64 -11.18
CA PHE A 51 4.54 9.65 -11.63
C PHE A 51 3.71 8.52 -11.01
N SER A 52 4.34 7.39 -10.66
CA SER A 52 3.64 6.29 -9.98
C SER A 52 3.02 6.73 -8.65
N ARG A 53 3.60 7.72 -7.94
CA ARG A 53 3.03 8.28 -6.71
C ARG A 53 1.63 8.83 -6.93
N ASP A 54 1.44 9.61 -7.98
CA ASP A 54 0.15 10.28 -8.27
C ASP A 54 -0.89 9.25 -8.77
N VAL A 55 -0.46 8.24 -9.52
CA VAL A 55 -1.30 7.09 -9.89
C VAL A 55 -1.75 6.31 -8.66
N ILE A 56 -0.85 6.12 -7.68
CA ILE A 56 -1.17 5.44 -6.42
C ILE A 56 -2.17 6.25 -5.61
N ALA A 57 -1.99 7.57 -5.53
CA ALA A 57 -2.94 8.46 -4.86
C ALA A 57 -4.34 8.38 -5.46
N MET A 58 -4.42 8.43 -6.80
CA MET A 58 -5.70 8.30 -7.51
C MET A 58 -6.34 6.93 -7.28
N SER A 59 -5.55 5.85 -7.35
CA SER A 59 -6.04 4.48 -7.14
C SER A 59 -6.56 4.27 -5.71
N ALA A 60 -5.85 4.78 -4.71
CA ALA A 60 -6.29 4.76 -3.32
C ALA A 60 -7.58 5.57 -3.12
N GLY A 61 -7.69 6.74 -3.75
CA GLY A 61 -8.92 7.54 -3.73
C GLY A 61 -10.11 6.78 -4.32
N VAL A 62 -9.94 6.18 -5.50
CA VAL A 62 -10.97 5.33 -6.12
C VAL A 62 -11.36 4.16 -5.20
N ALA A 63 -10.40 3.50 -4.57
CA ALA A 63 -10.67 2.43 -3.60
C ALA A 63 -11.47 2.91 -2.37
N LEU A 64 -11.32 4.17 -1.95
CA LEU A 64 -12.07 4.73 -0.82
C LEU A 64 -13.45 5.27 -1.20
N THR A 65 -13.71 5.55 -2.48
CA THR A 65 -15.05 5.95 -2.95
C THR A 65 -16.14 4.88 -2.78
N HIS A 66 -15.78 3.65 -2.40
CA HIS A 66 -16.77 2.64 -2.03
C HIS A 66 -17.65 3.07 -0.84
N ASP A 67 -17.15 3.97 0.02
CA ASP A 67 -17.87 4.52 1.17
C ASP A 67 -18.55 3.45 2.05
N ALA A 68 -17.88 2.31 2.16
CA ALA A 68 -18.38 1.09 2.82
C ALA A 68 -17.50 0.67 4.02
N PHE A 69 -16.51 1.48 4.38
CA PHE A 69 -15.50 1.15 5.39
C PHE A 69 -15.48 2.20 6.50
N ASP A 70 -15.39 1.77 7.76
CA ASP A 70 -15.27 2.66 8.92
C ASP A 70 -13.83 3.09 9.23
N ALA A 71 -12.85 2.41 8.63
CA ALA A 71 -11.42 2.72 8.75
C ALA A 71 -10.62 2.12 7.57
N GLY A 72 -9.43 2.67 7.31
CA GLY A 72 -8.49 2.18 6.30
C GLY A 72 -7.18 1.66 6.89
N LEU A 73 -6.67 0.54 6.35
CA LEU A 73 -5.30 0.05 6.59
C LEU A 73 -4.53 0.06 5.27
N MET A 74 -3.58 0.99 5.16
CA MET A 74 -2.80 1.21 3.96
C MET A 74 -1.51 0.38 3.99
N LEU A 75 -1.48 -0.68 3.20
CA LEU A 75 -0.32 -1.54 3.04
C LEU A 75 0.61 -0.95 1.96
N GLY A 76 1.67 -0.28 2.38
CA GLY A 76 2.59 0.42 1.49
C GLY A 76 4.03 0.37 1.96
N VAL A 77 4.95 0.15 1.02
CA VAL A 77 6.40 0.12 1.24
C VAL A 77 7.09 0.72 0.02
N CYS A 78 8.38 0.98 0.05
CA CYS A 78 9.10 1.68 -1.03
C CYS A 78 8.76 3.18 -1.08
N ASP A 79 9.57 3.91 -1.83
CA ASP A 79 9.69 5.36 -1.75
C ASP A 79 8.39 6.07 -2.18
N LYS A 80 7.77 5.65 -3.29
CA LYS A 80 6.63 6.38 -3.89
C LYS A 80 5.26 5.85 -3.47
N ILE A 81 5.19 4.62 -2.96
CA ILE A 81 3.92 4.00 -2.56
C ILE A 81 3.38 4.67 -1.30
N VAL A 82 4.18 4.83 -0.25
CA VAL A 82 3.71 5.37 1.03
C VAL A 82 3.17 6.80 0.87
N PRO A 83 3.89 7.74 0.22
CA PRO A 83 3.37 9.08 -0.03
C PRO A 83 2.13 9.08 -0.94
N GLY A 84 2.07 8.21 -1.96
CA GLY A 84 0.89 8.09 -2.82
C GLY A 84 -0.35 7.65 -2.05
N LEU A 85 -0.23 6.59 -1.24
CA LEU A 85 -1.32 6.12 -0.38
C LEU A 85 -1.74 7.21 0.62
N PHE A 86 -0.77 7.95 1.17
CA PHE A 86 -1.03 9.04 2.09
C PHE A 86 -1.83 10.17 1.44
N MET A 87 -1.45 10.60 0.24
CA MET A 87 -2.17 11.59 -0.53
C MET A 87 -3.62 11.16 -0.83
N GLY A 88 -3.83 9.91 -1.25
CA GLY A 88 -5.16 9.37 -1.51
C GLY A 88 -6.02 9.28 -0.25
N ALA A 89 -5.44 8.84 0.87
CA ALA A 89 -6.11 8.74 2.16
C ALA A 89 -6.52 10.12 2.72
N LEU A 90 -5.67 11.14 2.58
CA LEU A 90 -5.97 12.49 3.06
C LEU A 90 -7.19 13.13 2.38
N ALA A 91 -7.49 12.76 1.13
CA ALA A 91 -8.73 13.18 0.47
C ALA A 91 -9.99 12.69 1.20
N PHE A 92 -9.85 11.64 2.01
CA PHE A 92 -10.87 11.07 2.89
C PHE A 92 -10.50 11.29 4.36
N GLY A 93 -9.97 12.46 4.73
CA GLY A 93 -9.41 12.73 6.06
C GLY A 93 -10.37 12.60 7.26
N HIS A 94 -11.66 12.33 7.01
CA HIS A 94 -12.63 11.97 8.04
C HIS A 94 -12.54 10.48 8.43
N LEU A 95 -11.96 9.64 7.58
CA LEU A 95 -11.78 8.21 7.80
C LEU A 95 -10.49 7.97 8.62
N PRO A 96 -10.55 7.22 9.74
CA PRO A 96 -9.36 6.78 10.45
C PRO A 96 -8.49 5.89 9.55
N VAL A 97 -7.21 6.24 9.37
CA VAL A 97 -6.30 5.49 8.51
C VAL A 97 -4.99 5.16 9.23
N VAL A 98 -4.55 3.90 9.11
CA VAL A 98 -3.25 3.41 9.59
C VAL A 98 -2.38 3.01 8.40
N PHE A 99 -1.08 3.34 8.46
CA PHE A 99 -0.08 2.93 7.46
C PHE A 99 0.78 1.81 8.02
N ALA A 100 0.83 0.68 7.32
CA ALA A 100 1.59 -0.50 7.74
C ALA A 100 2.61 -0.88 6.65
N PRO A 101 3.90 -0.54 6.84
CA PRO A 101 4.94 -0.97 5.93
C PRO A 101 5.27 -2.46 6.12
N ALA A 102 5.81 -3.09 5.08
CA ALA A 102 6.30 -4.46 5.14
C ALA A 102 7.56 -4.61 6.02
N GLY A 103 8.17 -3.49 6.43
CA GLY A 103 9.46 -3.44 7.12
C GLY A 103 10.65 -3.32 6.17
N PRO A 104 11.85 -3.07 6.71
CA PRO A 104 13.08 -3.03 5.92
C PRO A 104 13.44 -4.41 5.38
N MET A 105 14.08 -4.46 4.21
CA MET A 105 14.66 -5.69 3.72
C MET A 105 15.84 -6.10 4.61
N PRO A 106 15.98 -7.39 4.97
CA PRO A 106 17.15 -7.87 5.69
C PRO A 106 18.41 -7.73 4.82
N SER A 107 19.57 -7.64 5.49
CA SER A 107 20.86 -7.65 4.80
C SER A 107 21.06 -8.98 4.06
N GLY A 108 21.62 -8.90 2.85
CA GLY A 108 22.14 -10.08 2.13
C GLY A 108 23.55 -10.47 2.55
N ILE A 109 24.17 -9.69 3.45
CA ILE A 109 25.47 -9.98 4.05
C ILE A 109 25.25 -10.89 5.27
N PRO A 110 25.95 -12.05 5.36
CA PRO A 110 25.88 -12.95 6.50
C PRO A 110 26.24 -12.30 7.85
#